data_AF-A0A8S2F9Q7-F1
#
_entry.id   AF-A0A8S2F9Q7-F1
#
_cell.length_a   1.000
_cell.length_b   1.000
_cell.length_c   1.000
_cell.angle_alpha   90.00
_cell.angle_beta   90.00
_cell.angle_gamma   90.00
#
_symmetry.space_group_name_H-M   'P 1'
#
loop_
_entity.id
_entity.type
_entity.pdbx_description
1 polymer ?
#
loop_
_entity_poly.entity_id
_entity_poly.type
_entity_poly.pdbx_seq_one_letter_code
_entity_poly.pdbx_strand_id
1 'polypeptide(L)' 'VHQLSPITYTQGLSMAENIQAVKYIECSARLGKNIKVLFDETIRCVIGPPMPPPLQQQKPKMKCLLL' A
#
# COMPACT_ATOMS: atom_id res chain seq x y z
N VAL A 1 0.60 -31.52 -5.29
CA VAL A 1 0.70 -30.08 -5.65
C VAL A 1 -0.12 -29.33 -4.64
N HIS A 2 0.47 -28.47 -3.81
CA HIS A 2 -0.30 -27.74 -2.81
C HIS A 2 -1.20 -26.74 -3.53
N GLN A 3 -2.51 -26.91 -3.43
CA GLN A 3 -3.49 -25.99 -4.02
C GLN A 3 -3.51 -24.72 -3.18
N LEU A 4 -2.65 -23.76 -3.53
CA LEU A 4 -2.67 -22.43 -2.93
C LEU A 4 -3.92 -21.71 -3.43
N SER A 5 -4.75 -21.22 -2.51
CA SER A 5 -5.85 -20.33 -2.86
C SER A 5 -5.29 -18.99 -3.36
N PRO A 6 -5.93 -18.33 -4.35
CA PRO A 6 -5.52 -17.01 -4.78
C PRO A 6 -5.53 -16.00 -3.63
N ILE A 7 -4.55 -15.11 -3.61
CA ILE A 7 -4.51 -13.99 -2.65
C ILE A 7 -5.59 -12.98 -3.06
N THR A 8 -6.38 -12.55 -2.08
CA THR A 8 -7.36 -11.48 -2.29
C THR A 8 -6.73 -10.11 -2.13
N TYR A 9 -7.36 -9.10 -2.73
CA TYR A 9 -6.94 -7.71 -2.60
C TYR A 9 -6.81 -7.25 -1.13
N THR A 10 -7.75 -7.66 -0.29
CA THR A 10 -7.75 -7.33 1.15
C THR A 10 -6.58 -7.97 1.90
N GLN A 11 -6.21 -9.21 1.55
CA GLN A 11 -5.06 -9.89 2.12
C GLN A 11 -3.75 -9.21 1.69
N GLY A 12 -3.63 -8.82 0.42
CA GLY A 12 -2.48 -8.09 -0.09
C GLY A 12 -2.31 -6.71 0.57
N LEU A 13 -3.42 -5.97 0.77
CA LEU A 13 -3.42 -4.72 1.51
C LEU A 13 -2.97 -4.89 2.96
N SER A 14 -3.53 -5.87 3.68
CA SER A 14 -3.13 -6.13 5.07
C SER A 14 -1.65 -6.48 5.16
N MET A 15 -1.13 -7.27 4.23
CA MET A 15 0.31 -7.57 4.17
C MET A 15 1.16 -6.32 3.93
N ALA A 16 0.73 -5.43 3.03
CA ALA A 16 1.43 -4.18 2.76
C ALA A 16 1.47 -3.27 4.00
N GLU A 17 0.39 -3.20 4.77
CA GLU A 17 0.35 -2.47 6.05
C GLU A 17 1.31 -3.08 7.08
N ASN A 18 1.33 -4.42 7.20
CA ASN A 18 2.18 -5.13 8.16
C ASN A 18 3.68 -4.90 7.94
N ILE A 19 4.11 -4.81 6.67
CA ILE A 19 5.51 -4.55 6.32
C ILE A 19 5.80 -3.06 6.13
N GLN A 20 4.82 -2.19 6.35
CA GLN A 20 4.91 -0.74 6.15
C GLN A 20 5.33 -0.36 4.72
N ALA A 21 4.83 -1.10 3.73
CA ALA A 21 5.07 -0.79 2.32
C ALA A 21 4.41 0.54 1.94
N VAL A 22 5.03 1.24 0.97
CA VAL A 22 4.54 2.54 0.49
C VAL A 22 3.16 2.40 -0.17
N LYS A 23 2.97 1.35 -0.97
CA LYS A 23 1.72 1.10 -1.71
C LYS A 23 1.62 -0.35 -2.17
N TYR A 24 0.40 -0.89 -2.17
CA TYR A 24 0.06 -2.17 -2.79
C TYR A 24 -0.56 -1.96 -4.17
N ILE A 25 -0.12 -2.72 -5.18
CA ILE A 25 -0.62 -2.65 -6.56
C ILE A 25 -0.72 -4.08 -7.13
N GLU A 26 -1.90 -4.46 -7.62
CA GLU A 26 -2.09 -5.70 -8.38
C GLU A 26 -1.91 -5.44 -9.87
N CYS A 27 -1.16 -6.31 -10.56
CA CYS A 27 -0.94 -6.21 -12.00
C CYS A 27 -0.96 -7.58 -12.68
N SER A 28 -1.17 -7.59 -14.00
CA SER A 28 -1.08 -8.80 -14.82
C SER A 28 -0.26 -8.52 -16.06
N ALA A 29 1.00 -8.99 -16.07
CA ALA A 29 1.91 -8.84 -17.20
C ALA A 29 1.35 -9.48 -18.48
N ARG A 30 0.66 -10.61 -18.35
CA ARG A 30 0.03 -11.33 -19.49
C ARG A 30 -1.07 -10.53 -20.17
N LEU A 31 -1.91 -9.84 -19.39
CA LEU A 31 -3.02 -9.03 -19.92
C LEU A 31 -2.66 -7.55 -20.08
N GLY A 32 -1.43 -7.16 -19.73
CA GLY A 32 -1.01 -5.76 -19.67
C GLY A 32 -1.76 -4.92 -18.62
N LYS A 33 -2.52 -5.52 -17.70
CA LYS A 33 -3.30 -4.78 -16.70
C LYS A 33 -2.38 -4.14 -15.66
N ASN A 34 -2.55 -2.84 -15.44
CA ASN A 34 -1.86 -2.03 -14.43
C ASN A 34 -0.33 -1.98 -14.55
N ILE A 35 0.26 -2.38 -15.69
CA ILE A 35 1.72 -2.35 -15.88
C ILE A 35 2.24 -0.92 -15.94
N LYS A 36 1.60 -0.02 -16.70
CA LYS A 36 1.99 1.40 -16.74
C LYS A 36 1.88 2.04 -15.36
N VAL A 37 0.77 1.78 -14.66
CA VAL A 37 0.54 2.32 -13.31
C VAL A 37 1.61 1.83 -12.34
N LEU A 38 1.98 0.55 -12.38
CA LEU A 38 3.06 0.01 -11.55
C LEU A 38 4.35 0.81 -11.74
N PHE A 39 4.79 1.00 -12.99
CA PHE A 39 6.04 1.73 -13.27
C PHE A 39 5.96 3.22 -12.93
N ASP A 40 4.85 3.91 -13.27
CA ASP A 40 4.67 5.32 -12.94
C ASP A 40 4.72 5.55 -11.42
N GLU A 41 4.06 4.68 -10.64
CA GLU A 41 4.03 4.77 -9.18
C GLU A 41 5.38 4.41 -8.56
N THR A 42 6.08 3.39 -9.06
CA THR A 42 7.42 3.05 -8.58
C THR A 42 8.40 4.19 -8.81
N ILE A 43 8.41 4.80 -10.01
CA ILE A 43 9.28 5.94 -10.31
C ILE A 43 8.96 7.10 -9.37
N ARG A 44 7.68 7.40 -9.15
CA ARG A 44 7.26 8.45 -8.22
C ARG A 44 7.70 8.16 -6.78
N CYS A 45 7.64 6.91 -6.33
CA CYS A 45 8.07 6.54 -4.98
C CYS A 45 9.59 6.68 -4.78
N VAL A 46 10.39 6.47 -5.83
CA VAL A 46 11.85 6.51 -5.76
C VAL A 46 12.40 7.93 -5.95
N ILE A 47 11.84 8.70 -6.88
CA ILE A 47 12.37 10.01 -7.30
C ILE A 47 11.57 11.19 -6.72
N GLY A 48 10.29 10.98 -6.43
CA GLY A 48 9.40 12.03 -5.95
C GLY A 48 9.75 12.51 -4.54
N PRO A 49 9.09 13.59 -4.06
CA PRO A 49 9.21 14.01 -2.68
C PRO A 49 8.84 12.85 -1.74
N PRO A 50 9.45 12.77 -0.54
CA PRO A 50 9.15 11.70 0.40
C PRO A 50 7.65 11.66 0.65
N MET A 51 7.02 10.55 0.27
CA MET A 51 5.60 10.35 0.48
C MET A 51 5.36 10.41 2.00
N PRO A 52 4.29 11.10 2.47
CA PRO A 52 3.96 11.06 3.89
C PRO A 52 3.90 9.60 4.33
N PRO A 53 4.43 9.27 5.53
CA PRO A 53 4.43 7.91 6.03
C PRO A 53 3.02 7.32 5.89
N PRO A 54 2.90 6.05 5.46
CA PRO A 54 1.61 5.40 5.24
C PRO A 54 0.77 5.67 6.47
N LEU A 55 -0.42 6.26 6.25
CA LEU A 55 -1.30 6.84 7.27
C LEU A 55 -1.24 5.99 8.54
N GLN A 56 -0.37 6.37 9.48
CA GLN A 56 -0.68 6.15 10.86
C GLN A 56 -1.97 6.93 10.99
N GLN A 57 -3.10 6.21 11.00
CA GLN A 57 -4.38 6.76 11.42
C GLN A 57 -4.03 7.58 12.64
N GLN A 58 -4.05 8.91 12.52
CA GLN A 58 -3.62 9.79 13.58
C GLN A 58 -4.54 9.43 14.73
N LYS A 59 -4.04 8.68 15.72
CA LYS A 59 -4.80 8.43 16.95
C LYS A 59 -5.23 9.82 17.41
N PRO A 60 -6.53 10.09 17.56
CA PRO A 60 -6.98 11.44 17.88
C PRO A 60 -6.23 11.87 19.14
N LYS A 61 -5.45 12.95 19.05
CA LYS A 61 -4.79 13.53 20.22
C LYS A 61 -5.91 14.00 21.14
N MET A 62 -6.16 13.26 22.22
CA MET A 62 -7.09 13.65 23.28
C MET A 62 -6.64 15.00 23.81
N LYS A 63 -7.41 16.06 23.55
CA LYS A 63 -7.18 17.37 24.16
C LYS A 63 -7.66 17.26 25.60
N CYS A 64 -6.75 17.35 26.56
CA CYS A 64 -7.10 17.51 27.96
C CYS A 64 -7.86 18.83 28.11
N LEU A 65 -9.13 18.80 28.52
CA LEU A 65 -9.79 19.99 29.04
C LEU A 65 -9.27 20.23 30.45
N LEU A 66 -8.64 21.37 30.67
CA LEU A 66 -8.52 21.92 32.02
C LEU A 66 -9.88 22.52 32.37
N LEU A 67 -10.55 21.92 33.35
CA LEU A 67 -11.71 22.48 34.05
C LEU A 67 -11.23 23.48 35.11
#